data_AF-A0A7S0R9I7-F1
#
_entry.id   AF-A0A7S0R9I7-F1
#
_cell.length_a   1.000
_cell.length_b   1.000
_cell.length_c   1.000
_cell.angle_alpha   90.00
_cell.angle_beta   90.00
_cell.angle_gamma   90.00
#
_symmetry.space_group_name_H-M   'P 1'
#
loop_
_entity.id
_entity.type
_entity.pdbx_description
1 polymer ?
#
loop_
_entity_poly.entity_id
_entity_poly.type
_entity_poly.pdbx_seq_one_letter_code
_entity_poly.pdbx_strand_id
1 'polypeptide(L)'
;PAAQPDVDDIIERAVKRARAKDEEVSVSNFGSEHWGHLSSAAGLHMSPAICLPSIGSEAAPNTKFEWMDKPESQQADRYMPHLKSIVPISNRTSSPLVWLEGGNKHKSLLNIVGKEHVLHYTSIKGDTDAAIITRASNDVMLPSTGLCILFELKKPENMGQAAAYQAACQVVLANMLSPDFKPVVVLTDLQDHWQLHWLNGSDLMSGSCD
;
A
#
# COMPACT_ATOMS: atom_id res chain seq x y z
N PRO A 1 -17.43 18.74 -48.36
CA PRO A 1 -17.85 17.42 -47.82
C PRO A 1 -16.95 17.03 -46.65
N ALA A 2 -17.44 17.14 -45.41
CA ALA A 2 -16.72 16.65 -44.24
C ALA A 2 -16.72 15.12 -44.26
N ALA A 3 -15.54 14.50 -44.16
CA ALA A 3 -15.42 13.05 -44.08
C ALA A 3 -16.18 12.55 -42.85
N GLN A 4 -17.10 11.61 -43.05
CA GLN A 4 -17.76 10.95 -41.93
C GLN A 4 -16.72 10.16 -41.13
N PRO A 5 -16.68 10.32 -39.80
CA PRO A 5 -15.75 9.56 -38.97
C PRO A 5 -16.05 8.07 -39.10
N ASP A 6 -14.98 7.28 -39.21
CA ASP A 6 -15.02 5.82 -39.28
C ASP A 6 -15.78 5.26 -38.07
N VAL A 7 -16.69 4.33 -38.34
CA VAL A 7 -17.52 3.68 -37.32
C VAL A 7 -16.63 2.94 -36.32
N ASP A 8 -15.49 2.40 -36.78
CA ASP A 8 -14.54 1.72 -35.91
C ASP A 8 -13.82 2.70 -34.96
N ASP A 9 -13.50 3.91 -35.42
CA ASP A 9 -12.94 4.99 -34.59
C ASP A 9 -13.99 5.54 -33.59
N ILE A 10 -15.26 5.56 -33.96
CA ILE A 10 -16.36 5.88 -33.05
C ILE A 10 -16.51 4.81 -31.96
N ILE A 11 -16.46 3.53 -32.33
CA ILE A 11 -16.57 2.41 -31.40
C ILE A 11 -15.34 2.37 -30.48
N GLU A 12 -14.12 2.55 -30.99
CA GLU A 12 -12.92 2.57 -30.17
C GLU A 12 -12.94 3.74 -29.19
N ARG A 13 -13.40 4.92 -29.61
CA ARG A 13 -13.59 6.07 -28.72
C ARG A 13 -14.70 5.85 -27.71
N ALA A 14 -15.79 5.17 -28.07
CA ALA A 14 -16.86 4.83 -27.15
C ALA A 14 -16.40 3.79 -26.12
N VAL A 15 -15.60 2.80 -26.52
CA VAL A 15 -14.97 1.81 -25.62
C VAL A 15 -13.94 2.47 -24.72
N LYS A 16 -13.09 3.37 -25.24
CA LYS A 16 -12.18 4.19 -24.42
C LYS A 16 -12.94 5.09 -23.43
N ARG A 17 -14.00 5.77 -23.87
CA ARG A 17 -14.84 6.62 -23.00
C ARG A 17 -15.68 5.82 -21.99
N ALA A 18 -16.07 4.60 -22.32
CA ALA A 18 -16.76 3.70 -21.39
C ALA A 18 -15.80 3.12 -20.34
N ARG A 19 -14.53 2.89 -20.70
CA ARG A 19 -13.45 2.53 -19.76
C ARG A 19 -12.98 3.72 -18.92
N ALA A 20 -13.09 4.95 -19.43
CA ALA A 20 -12.67 6.19 -18.78
C ALA A 20 -13.67 6.72 -17.72
N LYS A 21 -14.57 5.90 -17.16
CA LYS A 21 -15.51 6.39 -16.12
C LYS A 21 -14.98 6.30 -14.69
N ASP A 22 -13.90 5.57 -14.44
CA ASP A 22 -13.18 5.60 -13.17
C ASP A 22 -11.77 6.18 -13.39
N GLU A 23 -11.65 7.50 -13.56
CA GLU A 23 -10.40 8.13 -13.99
C GLU A 23 -9.35 8.22 -12.87
N GLU A 24 -9.76 8.48 -11.64
CA GLU A 24 -8.83 8.72 -10.55
C GLU A 24 -9.40 8.20 -9.24
N VAL A 25 -8.65 7.30 -8.60
CA VAL A 25 -9.03 6.72 -7.31
C VAL A 25 -7.96 6.95 -6.26
N SER A 26 -8.39 7.18 -5.02
CA SER A 26 -7.50 7.28 -3.86
C SER A 26 -7.37 5.92 -3.18
N VAL A 27 -6.16 5.56 -2.75
CA VAL A 27 -5.92 4.40 -1.86
C VAL A 27 -6.81 4.49 -0.62
N SER A 28 -7.01 5.68 -0.04
CA SER A 28 -7.87 5.85 1.15
C SER A 28 -9.34 5.50 0.93
N ASN A 29 -9.79 5.45 -0.32
CA ASN A 29 -11.17 5.13 -0.71
C ASN A 29 -11.26 3.75 -1.39
N PHE A 30 -10.19 2.96 -1.36
CA PHE A 30 -10.15 1.65 -1.99
C PHE A 30 -11.02 0.66 -1.20
N GLY A 31 -12.07 0.16 -1.85
CA GLY A 31 -13.05 -0.76 -1.27
C GLY A 31 -13.21 -2.00 -2.15
N SER A 32 -14.25 -2.79 -1.88
CA SER A 32 -14.45 -4.08 -2.57
C SER A 32 -14.63 -3.96 -4.08
N GLU A 33 -15.36 -2.95 -4.55
CA GLU A 33 -15.55 -2.69 -5.98
C GLU A 33 -14.22 -2.33 -6.63
N HIS A 34 -13.50 -1.38 -6.03
CA HIS A 34 -12.21 -0.94 -6.54
C HIS A 34 -11.18 -2.09 -6.62
N TRP A 35 -11.16 -2.92 -5.58
CA TRP A 35 -10.34 -4.12 -5.56
C TRP A 35 -10.76 -5.13 -6.62
N GLY A 36 -12.06 -5.34 -6.83
CA GLY A 36 -12.56 -6.25 -7.86
C GLY A 36 -12.10 -5.85 -9.27
N HIS A 37 -12.15 -4.56 -9.60
CA HIS A 37 -11.68 -4.05 -10.89
C HIS A 37 -10.16 -4.20 -11.04
N LEU A 38 -9.38 -3.76 -10.04
CA LEU A 38 -7.92 -3.84 -10.07
C LEU A 38 -7.44 -5.29 -10.13
N SER A 39 -7.93 -6.16 -9.24
CA SER A 39 -7.50 -7.57 -9.18
C SER A 39 -7.83 -8.32 -10.47
N SER A 40 -9.01 -8.08 -11.05
CA SER A 40 -9.38 -8.66 -12.34
C SER A 40 -8.47 -8.18 -13.47
N ALA A 41 -8.18 -6.87 -13.55
CA ALA A 41 -7.30 -6.31 -14.59
C ALA A 41 -5.85 -6.79 -14.45
N ALA A 42 -5.35 -6.90 -13.22
CA ALA A 42 -3.99 -7.36 -12.92
C ALA A 42 -3.84 -8.90 -12.90
N GLY A 43 -4.94 -9.66 -13.01
CA GLY A 43 -4.94 -11.11 -12.88
C GLY A 43 -4.50 -11.59 -11.50
N LEU A 44 -4.87 -10.85 -10.45
CA LEU A 44 -4.49 -11.12 -9.07
C LEU A 44 -5.55 -11.93 -8.33
N HIS A 45 -5.08 -12.82 -7.45
CA HIS A 45 -5.92 -13.57 -6.52
C HIS A 45 -5.48 -13.30 -5.08
N MET A 46 -6.43 -13.00 -4.19
CA MET A 46 -6.12 -12.94 -2.76
C MET A 46 -6.05 -14.34 -2.19
N SER A 47 -4.92 -14.66 -1.58
CA SER A 47 -4.63 -15.99 -1.04
C SER A 47 -4.25 -15.86 0.44
N PRO A 48 -4.95 -16.56 1.36
CA PRO A 48 -4.55 -16.56 2.75
C PRO A 48 -3.21 -17.29 2.90
N ALA A 49 -2.34 -16.75 3.74
CA ALA A 49 -1.08 -17.34 4.13
C ALA A 49 -1.12 -17.67 5.62
N ILE A 50 -0.65 -18.87 5.97
CA ILE A 50 -0.47 -19.24 7.37
C ILE A 50 0.89 -18.72 7.81
N CYS A 51 0.92 -17.66 8.62
CA CYS A 51 2.11 -17.29 9.36
C CYS A 51 2.25 -18.22 10.56
N LEU A 52 3.05 -19.28 10.42
CA LEU A 52 3.38 -20.12 11.57
C LEU A 52 4.27 -19.31 12.53
N PRO A 53 3.93 -19.23 13.83
CA PRO A 53 4.82 -18.59 14.79
C PRO A 53 6.15 -19.35 14.79
N SER A 54 7.26 -18.61 14.74
CA SER A 54 8.58 -19.23 14.91
C SER A 54 8.66 -19.79 16.33
N ILE A 55 8.67 -21.11 16.45
CA ILE A 55 8.86 -21.82 17.72
C ILE A 55 10.21 -21.37 18.30
N GLY A 56 10.17 -20.56 19.37
CA GLY A 56 11.36 -20.11 20.10
C GLY A 56 11.63 -18.60 20.16
N SER A 57 10.79 -17.75 19.54
CA SER A 57 10.88 -16.30 19.73
C SER A 57 9.85 -15.84 20.77
N GLU A 58 10.25 -15.68 22.03
CA GLU A 58 9.48 -14.86 22.96
C GLU A 58 9.48 -13.43 22.43
N ALA A 59 8.34 -12.97 21.91
CA ALA A 59 8.18 -11.57 21.58
C ALA A 59 8.39 -10.75 22.87
N ALA A 60 9.29 -9.77 22.83
CA ALA A 60 9.44 -8.86 23.95
C ALA A 60 8.06 -8.24 24.25
N PRO A 61 7.70 -8.01 25.53
CA PRO A 61 6.44 -7.37 25.88
C PRO A 61 6.42 -5.96 25.32
N ASN A 62 5.84 -5.81 24.13
CA ASN A 62 5.61 -4.51 23.52
C ASN A 62 4.33 -3.93 24.12
N THR A 63 4.43 -2.75 24.70
CA THR A 63 3.28 -2.02 25.23
C THR A 63 2.32 -1.72 24.09
N LYS A 64 1.04 -2.09 24.20
CA LYS A 64 0.02 -1.76 23.20
C LYS A 64 -0.04 -0.24 22.93
N PHE A 65 -0.21 0.15 21.68
CA PHE A 65 -0.41 1.56 21.33
C PHE A 65 -1.79 2.06 21.78
N GLU A 66 -1.83 3.23 22.39
CA GLU A 66 -3.08 3.87 22.82
C GLU A 66 -3.52 4.93 21.82
N TRP A 67 -4.51 4.63 20.98
CA TRP A 67 -5.10 5.60 20.06
C TRP A 67 -5.84 6.72 20.80
N MET A 68 -5.62 7.97 20.36
CA MET A 68 -6.48 9.09 20.77
C MET A 68 -7.70 9.22 19.86
N ASP A 69 -8.70 9.96 20.33
CA ASP A 69 -9.83 10.43 19.52
C ASP A 69 -9.42 11.56 18.57
N LYS A 70 -8.52 11.23 17.64
CA LYS A 70 -8.06 12.06 16.51
C LYS A 70 -7.91 11.17 15.27
N PRO A 71 -7.96 11.72 14.05
CA PRO A 71 -7.67 10.96 12.84
C PRO A 71 -6.30 10.29 12.91
N GLU A 72 -6.16 9.07 12.35
CA GLU A 72 -4.92 8.27 12.40
C GLU A 72 -3.71 9.07 11.90
N SER A 73 -3.85 9.70 10.73
CA SER A 73 -2.78 10.50 10.11
C SER A 73 -2.31 11.71 10.93
N GLN A 74 -3.08 12.15 11.93
CA GLN A 74 -2.71 13.25 12.84
C GLN A 74 -1.97 12.78 14.10
N GLN A 75 -1.70 11.48 14.24
CA GLN A 75 -1.04 10.90 15.40
C GLN A 75 0.38 10.38 15.09
N ALA A 76 0.98 10.82 13.98
CA ALA A 76 2.30 10.39 13.53
C ALA A 76 3.41 10.66 14.56
N ASP A 77 3.30 11.74 15.32
CA ASP A 77 4.19 12.08 16.43
C ASP A 77 4.17 11.02 17.56
N ARG A 78 3.11 10.22 17.65
CA ARG A 78 2.95 9.15 18.65
C ARG A 78 3.23 7.77 18.08
N TYR A 79 2.65 7.43 16.92
CA TYR A 79 2.83 6.08 16.37
C TYR A 79 4.22 5.87 15.78
N MET A 80 4.91 6.90 15.27
CA MET A 80 6.25 6.72 14.69
C MET A 80 7.29 6.29 15.74
N PRO A 81 7.40 6.94 16.93
CA PRO A 81 8.25 6.43 18.01
C PRO A 81 7.91 5.00 18.42
N HIS A 82 6.63 4.66 18.47
CA HIS A 82 6.16 3.34 18.84
C HIS A 82 6.57 2.28 17.80
N LEU A 83 6.31 2.52 16.52
CA LEU A 83 6.77 1.67 15.40
C LEU A 83 8.29 1.47 15.43
N LYS A 84 9.06 2.54 15.67
CA LYS A 84 10.53 2.49 15.78
C LYS A 84 11.02 1.66 16.97
N SER A 85 10.24 1.56 18.05
CA SER A 85 10.56 0.68 19.17
C SER A 85 10.28 -0.80 18.88
N ILE A 86 9.25 -1.10 18.09
CA ILE A 86 8.87 -2.47 17.71
C ILE A 86 9.79 -2.99 16.60
N VAL A 87 10.07 -2.15 15.60
CA VAL A 87 10.89 -2.48 14.44
C VAL A 87 12.15 -1.60 14.46
N PRO A 88 13.16 -1.97 15.25
CA PRO A 88 14.39 -1.21 15.35
C PRO A 88 15.20 -1.35 14.06
N ILE A 89 15.40 -0.23 13.37
CA ILE A 89 16.38 -0.14 12.28
C ILE A 89 17.56 0.71 12.75
N SER A 90 18.76 0.37 12.26
CA SER A 90 19.95 1.12 12.62
C SER A 90 19.84 2.56 12.11
N ASN A 91 20.04 3.54 13.00
CA ASN A 91 20.11 4.95 12.64
C ASN A 91 21.50 5.37 12.12
N ARG A 92 22.46 4.44 12.06
CA ARG A 92 23.81 4.71 11.54
C ARG A 92 23.72 5.11 10.08
N THR A 93 24.59 6.02 9.65
CA THR A 93 24.74 6.42 8.25
C THR A 93 25.05 5.24 7.32
N SER A 94 25.60 4.15 7.87
CA SER A 94 25.86 2.90 7.16
C SER A 94 24.64 1.98 7.01
N SER A 95 23.50 2.30 7.64
CA SER A 95 22.29 1.48 7.50
C SER A 95 21.75 1.58 6.07
N PRO A 96 21.53 0.46 5.37
CA PRO A 96 20.95 0.49 4.02
C PRO A 96 19.47 0.87 4.02
N LEU A 97 18.82 0.86 5.19
CA LEU A 97 17.40 1.14 5.37
C LEU A 97 17.21 2.35 6.29
N VAL A 98 16.18 3.14 6.00
CA VAL A 98 15.75 4.30 6.79
C VAL A 98 14.23 4.33 6.91
N TRP A 99 13.75 4.93 8.00
CA TRP A 99 12.34 5.25 8.16
C TRP A 99 12.01 6.48 7.31
N LEU A 100 10.94 6.37 6.54
CA LEU A 100 10.26 7.49 5.94
C LEU A 100 9.16 7.93 6.91
N GLU A 101 9.20 9.19 7.34
CA GLU A 101 8.28 9.72 8.34
C GLU A 101 6.84 9.80 7.82
N GLY A 102 5.90 9.44 8.68
CA GLY A 102 4.46 9.45 8.41
C GLY A 102 3.77 10.81 8.44
N GLY A 103 2.43 10.77 8.48
CA GLY A 103 1.58 11.93 8.73
C GLY A 103 1.34 12.83 7.52
N ASN A 104 1.04 12.24 6.36
CA ASN A 104 0.76 12.94 5.10
C ASN A 104 1.94 13.77 4.53
N LYS A 105 3.18 13.52 4.96
CA LYS A 105 4.36 14.22 4.43
C LYS A 105 4.70 13.81 2.99
N HIS A 106 4.27 12.60 2.60
CA HIS A 106 4.58 11.98 1.31
C HIS A 106 3.31 11.61 0.55
N LYS A 107 2.39 12.58 0.36
CA LYS A 107 1.06 12.40 -0.27
C LYS A 107 1.06 11.79 -1.69
N SER A 108 2.22 11.68 -2.31
CA SER A 108 2.39 11.15 -3.66
C SER A 108 3.27 9.91 -3.71
N LEU A 109 3.55 9.28 -2.56
CA LEU A 109 4.49 8.16 -2.46
C LEU A 109 4.09 6.99 -3.36
N LEU A 110 2.78 6.73 -3.48
CA LEU A 110 2.22 5.61 -4.22
C LEU A 110 1.46 6.04 -5.49
N ASN A 111 1.71 7.25 -5.99
CA ASN A 111 1.01 7.72 -7.18
C ASN A 111 1.47 6.97 -8.44
N ILE A 112 0.51 6.37 -9.14
CA ILE A 112 0.73 5.75 -10.45
C ILE A 112 -0.27 6.32 -11.46
N VAL A 113 0.20 6.64 -12.65
CA VAL A 113 -0.59 7.19 -13.77
C VAL A 113 -0.23 6.44 -15.05
N GLY A 114 -1.21 6.24 -15.95
CA GLY A 114 -0.97 5.68 -17.29
C GLY A 114 -0.70 4.18 -17.30
N LYS A 115 -1.35 3.43 -16.40
CA LYS A 115 -1.21 1.98 -16.23
C LYS A 115 -2.56 1.26 -16.24
N GLU A 116 -3.52 1.79 -17.00
CA GLU A 116 -4.92 1.34 -17.10
C GLU A 116 -5.03 -0.14 -17.45
N HIS A 117 -4.11 -0.64 -18.29
CA HIS A 117 -4.07 -2.05 -18.71
C HIS A 117 -3.79 -3.03 -17.56
N VAL A 118 -3.17 -2.57 -16.46
CA VAL A 118 -2.91 -3.39 -15.25
C VAL A 118 -3.83 -2.96 -14.11
N LEU A 119 -4.00 -1.64 -13.93
CA LEU A 119 -4.67 -1.07 -12.76
C LEU A 119 -6.16 -0.83 -12.95
N HIS A 120 -6.71 -0.99 -14.16
CA HIS A 120 -8.06 -0.56 -14.55
C HIS A 120 -8.29 0.97 -14.56
N TYR A 121 -7.65 1.71 -13.66
CA TYR A 121 -7.79 3.17 -13.48
C TYR A 121 -6.74 3.97 -14.26
N THR A 122 -7.09 5.20 -14.70
CA THR A 122 -6.13 6.14 -15.31
C THR A 122 -5.05 6.56 -14.31
N SER A 123 -5.45 6.77 -13.06
CA SER A 123 -4.52 6.97 -11.96
C SER A 123 -5.02 6.42 -10.64
N ILE A 124 -4.08 5.96 -9.82
CA ILE A 124 -4.30 5.66 -8.41
C ILE A 124 -3.35 6.55 -7.62
N LYS A 125 -3.92 7.32 -6.68
CA LYS A 125 -3.16 8.21 -5.81
C LYS A 125 -3.19 7.73 -4.38
N GLY A 126 -2.09 7.87 -3.68
CA GLY A 126 -2.04 7.49 -2.28
C GLY A 126 -0.68 7.64 -1.64
N ASP A 127 -0.71 7.40 -0.36
CA ASP A 127 0.42 7.32 0.54
C ASP A 127 0.22 6.14 1.51
N THR A 128 1.01 6.16 2.56
CA THR A 128 1.03 5.16 3.64
C THR A 128 1.35 5.89 4.94
N ASP A 129 0.93 5.35 6.07
CA ASP A 129 1.15 6.00 7.37
C ASP A 129 2.63 5.98 7.77
N ALA A 130 3.38 4.95 7.41
CA ALA A 130 4.84 4.92 7.58
C ALA A 130 5.47 3.97 6.57
N ALA A 131 6.76 4.17 6.27
CA ALA A 131 7.49 3.22 5.44
C ALA A 131 8.93 3.04 5.89
N ILE A 132 9.49 1.86 5.60
CA ILE A 132 10.92 1.60 5.59
C ILE A 132 11.34 1.55 4.13
N ILE A 133 12.31 2.39 3.78
CA ILE A 133 12.84 2.52 2.43
C ILE A 133 14.35 2.36 2.41
N THR A 134 14.92 2.17 1.23
CA THR A 134 16.37 2.22 1.08
C THR A 134 16.90 3.61 1.39
N ARG A 135 18.07 3.68 2.02
CA ARG A 135 18.79 4.94 2.22
C ARG A 135 19.12 5.60 0.89
N ALA A 136 19.50 4.83 -0.12
CA ALA A 136 19.82 5.35 -1.44
C ALA A 136 18.65 6.13 -2.07
N SER A 137 17.43 5.56 -2.04
CA SER A 137 16.24 6.23 -2.57
C SER A 137 15.87 7.48 -1.77
N ASN A 138 16.06 7.45 -0.44
CA ASN A 138 15.89 8.61 0.42
C ASN A 138 16.88 9.73 0.09
N ASP A 139 18.17 9.40 -0.04
CA ASP A 139 19.25 10.38 -0.23
C ASP A 139 19.16 11.09 -1.59
N VAL A 140 18.60 10.42 -2.61
CA VAL A 140 18.31 11.03 -3.93
C VAL A 140 16.92 11.67 -4.01
N MET A 141 16.19 11.75 -2.89
CA MET A 141 14.85 12.37 -2.80
C MET A 141 13.79 11.72 -3.71
N LEU A 142 13.93 10.42 -3.98
CA LEU A 142 12.96 9.62 -4.75
C LEU A 142 12.50 8.41 -3.91
N PRO A 143 11.80 8.62 -2.79
CA PRO A 143 11.53 7.55 -1.82
C PRO A 143 10.72 6.37 -2.41
N SER A 144 9.87 6.63 -3.41
CA SER A 144 9.03 5.62 -4.05
C SER A 144 9.80 4.53 -4.82
N THR A 145 11.09 4.74 -5.15
CA THR A 145 11.91 3.78 -5.90
C THR A 145 12.65 2.79 -5.01
N GLY A 146 12.56 2.92 -3.68
CA GLY A 146 13.21 2.03 -2.72
C GLY A 146 12.30 1.58 -1.59
N LEU A 147 11.01 1.41 -1.85
CA LEU A 147 10.04 0.93 -0.87
C LEU A 147 10.38 -0.51 -0.47
N CYS A 148 10.44 -0.80 0.83
CA CYS A 148 10.71 -2.15 1.34
C CYS A 148 9.54 -2.65 2.21
N ILE A 149 9.13 -1.86 3.20
CA ILE A 149 8.00 -2.16 4.07
C ILE A 149 7.13 -0.91 4.18
N LEU A 150 5.83 -1.07 4.02
CA LEU A 150 4.85 -0.01 4.23
C LEU A 150 3.96 -0.39 5.41
N PHE A 151 3.47 0.61 6.14
CA PHE A 151 2.59 0.42 7.28
C PHE A 151 1.29 1.18 7.02
N GLU A 152 0.20 0.43 6.91
CA GLU A 152 -1.15 0.96 6.91
C GLU A 152 -1.71 0.83 8.33
N LEU A 153 -1.97 1.96 8.98
CA LEU A 153 -2.43 1.98 10.35
C LEU A 153 -3.92 2.30 10.40
N LYS A 154 -4.70 1.48 11.09
CA LYS A 154 -6.10 1.82 11.41
C LYS A 154 -6.31 1.71 12.90
N LYS A 155 -7.25 2.50 13.41
CA LYS A 155 -7.81 2.21 14.73
C LYS A 155 -8.53 0.86 14.74
N PRO A 156 -8.65 0.20 15.91
CA PRO A 156 -9.34 -1.09 16.01
C PRO A 156 -10.75 -1.09 15.42
N GLU A 157 -11.52 -0.02 15.59
CA GLU A 157 -12.87 0.11 15.03
C GLU A 157 -12.92 0.23 13.50
N ASN A 158 -11.79 0.59 12.89
CA ASN A 158 -11.62 0.74 11.45
C ASN A 158 -10.91 -0.47 10.82
N MET A 159 -10.55 -1.47 11.63
CA MET A 159 -10.00 -2.73 11.13
C MET A 159 -11.11 -3.58 10.51
N GLY A 160 -11.02 -3.77 9.20
CA GLY A 160 -12.01 -4.52 8.45
C GLY A 160 -11.61 -4.70 6.98
N GLN A 161 -12.53 -5.26 6.20
CA GLN A 161 -12.26 -5.64 4.81
C GLN A 161 -11.81 -4.47 3.92
N ALA A 162 -12.36 -3.27 4.15
CA ALA A 162 -11.92 -2.06 3.46
C ALA A 162 -10.43 -1.79 3.72
N ALA A 163 -9.97 -1.84 4.97
CA ALA A 163 -8.57 -1.64 5.30
C ALA A 163 -7.65 -2.68 4.63
N ALA A 164 -8.10 -3.94 4.57
CA ALA A 164 -7.37 -4.99 3.85
C ALA A 164 -7.27 -4.71 2.35
N TYR A 165 -8.31 -4.15 1.70
CA TYR A 165 -8.26 -3.76 0.30
C TYR A 165 -7.38 -2.53 0.05
N GLN A 166 -7.31 -1.60 1.00
CA GLN A 166 -6.38 -0.47 0.94
C GLN A 166 -4.94 -0.98 1.01
N ALA A 167 -4.63 -1.85 1.98
CA ALA A 167 -3.32 -2.48 2.10
C ALA A 167 -2.96 -3.31 0.85
N ALA A 168 -3.91 -4.07 0.31
CA ALA A 168 -3.74 -4.83 -0.92
C ALA A 168 -3.43 -3.94 -2.13
N CYS A 169 -4.12 -2.80 -2.26
CA CYS A 169 -3.82 -1.80 -3.28
C CYS A 169 -2.40 -1.24 -3.09
N GLN A 170 -2.00 -0.89 -1.86
CA GLN A 170 -0.64 -0.42 -1.58
C GLN A 170 0.43 -1.44 -1.98
N VAL A 171 0.20 -2.74 -1.77
CA VAL A 171 1.14 -3.80 -2.20
C VAL A 171 1.36 -3.75 -3.70
N VAL A 172 0.28 -3.63 -4.49
CA VAL A 172 0.36 -3.59 -5.95
C VAL A 172 1.12 -2.34 -6.40
N LEU A 173 0.77 -1.17 -5.87
CA LEU A 173 1.42 0.09 -6.23
C LEU A 173 2.90 0.09 -5.84
N ALA A 174 3.23 -0.39 -4.64
CA ALA A 174 4.61 -0.47 -4.18
C ALA A 174 5.44 -1.43 -5.04
N ASN A 175 4.89 -2.59 -5.44
CA ASN A 175 5.57 -3.52 -6.34
C ASN A 175 5.77 -2.96 -7.75
N MET A 176 4.92 -2.05 -8.21
CA MET A 176 5.14 -1.35 -9.49
C MET A 176 6.23 -0.29 -9.41
N LEU A 177 6.37 0.37 -8.25
CA LEU A 177 7.34 1.45 -8.04
C LEU A 177 8.72 0.95 -7.60
N SER A 178 8.76 -0.19 -6.89
CA SER A 178 9.95 -0.77 -6.27
C SER A 178 10.03 -2.30 -6.44
N PRO A 179 9.92 -2.83 -7.68
CA PRO A 179 9.78 -4.28 -7.92
C PRO A 179 10.95 -5.11 -7.37
N ASP A 180 12.17 -4.58 -7.43
CA ASP A 180 13.39 -5.30 -7.01
C ASP A 180 13.44 -5.56 -5.50
N PHE A 181 12.66 -4.81 -4.72
CA PHE A 181 12.64 -4.91 -3.26
C PHE A 181 11.49 -5.78 -2.73
N LYS A 182 10.58 -6.23 -3.60
CA LYS A 182 9.39 -7.03 -3.26
C LYS A 182 8.66 -6.49 -2.01
N PRO A 183 8.09 -5.27 -2.09
CA PRO A 183 7.60 -4.59 -0.90
C PRO A 183 6.48 -5.36 -0.19
N VAL A 184 6.50 -5.29 1.13
CA VAL A 184 5.46 -5.85 2.02
C VAL A 184 4.67 -4.69 2.62
N VAL A 185 3.35 -4.84 2.73
CA VAL A 185 2.50 -3.91 3.49
C VAL A 185 2.06 -4.59 4.77
N VAL A 186 2.22 -3.89 5.89
CA VAL A 186 1.75 -4.28 7.22
C VAL A 186 0.50 -3.48 7.53
N LEU A 187 -0.65 -4.15 7.61
CA LEU A 187 -1.88 -3.59 8.15
C LEU A 187 -1.92 -3.88 9.65
N THR A 188 -1.97 -2.84 10.48
CA THR A 188 -1.95 -3.03 11.94
C THR A 188 -2.67 -1.93 12.69
N ASP A 189 -3.23 -2.29 13.84
CA ASP A 189 -3.76 -1.33 14.82
C ASP A 189 -2.76 -1.00 15.94
N LEU A 190 -1.54 -1.53 15.85
CA LEU A 190 -0.45 -1.41 16.83
C LEU A 190 -0.82 -1.95 18.22
N GLN A 191 -1.83 -2.81 18.29
CA GLN A 191 -2.25 -3.48 19.53
C GLN A 191 -2.12 -4.98 19.35
N ASP A 192 -3.13 -5.63 18.80
CA ASP A 192 -3.19 -7.07 18.61
C ASP A 192 -3.44 -7.49 17.17
N HIS A 193 -3.74 -6.55 16.27
CA HIS A 193 -3.91 -6.88 14.86
C HIS A 193 -2.62 -6.60 14.08
N TRP A 194 -2.02 -7.65 13.52
CA TRP A 194 -0.88 -7.56 12.60
C TRP A 194 -1.14 -8.45 11.38
N GLN A 195 -1.28 -7.85 10.22
CA GLN A 195 -1.53 -8.55 8.96
C GLN A 195 -0.51 -8.12 7.91
N LEU A 196 0.21 -9.08 7.34
CA LEU A 196 1.19 -8.84 6.30
C LEU A 196 0.58 -9.16 4.94
N HIS A 197 0.83 -8.30 3.96
CA HIS A 197 0.44 -8.47 2.57
C HIS A 197 1.66 -8.38 1.64
N TRP A 198 1.78 -9.30 0.69
CA TRP A 198 2.87 -9.31 -0.29
C TRP A 198 2.45 -10.00 -1.60
N LEU A 199 3.18 -9.74 -2.69
CA LEU A 199 2.98 -10.47 -3.95
C LEU A 199 3.85 -11.72 -4.01
N ASN A 200 3.26 -12.83 -4.46
CA ASN A 200 3.94 -14.05 -4.84
C ASN A 200 3.43 -14.50 -6.22
N GLY A 201 4.10 -14.03 -7.28
CA GLY A 201 3.58 -14.23 -8.64
C GLY A 201 2.27 -13.46 -8.84
N SER A 202 1.21 -14.16 -9.25
CA SER A 202 -0.15 -13.62 -9.39
C SER A 202 -0.96 -13.63 -8.08
N ASP A 203 -0.40 -14.17 -6.99
CA ASP A 203 -1.09 -14.21 -5.71
C ASP A 203 -0.74 -12.98 -4.86
N LEU A 204 -1.76 -12.28 -4.38
CA LEU A 204 -1.64 -11.37 -3.24
C LEU A 204 -1.83 -12.18 -1.97
N MET A 205 -0.71 -12.50 -1.33
CA MET A 205 -0.69 -13.26 -0.10
C MET A 205 -1.08 -12.37 1.07
N SER A 206 -1.82 -12.92 2.03
CA SER A 206 -2.17 -12.21 3.25
C SER A 206 -2.10 -13.13 4.46
N GLY A 207 -1.25 -12.80 5.43
CA GLY A 207 -1.06 -13.59 6.64
C GLY A 207 -1.18 -12.75 7.91
N SER A 208 -2.01 -13.21 8.84
CA SER A 208 -2.13 -12.60 10.18
C SER A 208 -1.11 -13.20 11.13
N CYS A 209 -0.56 -12.37 12.01
CA CYS A 209 0.30 -12.78 13.11
C CYS A 209 -0.45 -12.57 14.41
N ASP A 210 -0.80 -13.68 15.06
CA ASP A 210 -1.37 -13.71 16.41
C ASP A 210 -0.24 -13.81 17.47
#